data_AF-A0A9W6LFS2-F1
#
_entry.id   AF-A0A9W6LFS2-F1
#
_cell.length_a   1.000
_cell.length_b   1.000
_cell.length_c   1.000
_cell.angle_alpha   90.00
_cell.angle_beta   90.00
_cell.angle_gamma   90.00
#
_symmetry.space_group_name_H-M   'P 1'
#
loop_
_entity.id
_entity.type
_entity.pdbx_description
1 polymer ?
#
loop_
_entity_poly.entity_id
_entity_poly.type
_entity_poly.pdbx_seq_one_letter_code
_entity_poly.pdbx_strand_id
1 'polypeptide(L)'
;MKLEDGVQTVIMLSMGVAAGAVSFTHVHDATVAAGQPSWVGWVNAVTIELMVIALGLEVRRRRRNGGHKVKSVMAMMMFFIALSLGAQVLDAEPTVVGWLAASASALGFLTLVKVVLSRPAEAQPAESPVASFAEPDWTESAPVASSDPIDVPSLQAERSAVTAEPAQPDWANAFANLGNGDR
;
A
#
# COMPACT_ATOMS: atom_id res chain seq x y z
N MET A 1 1.32 25.46 -19.70
CA MET A 1 1.60 24.04 -19.39
C MET A 1 2.19 23.84 -17.99
N LYS A 2 3.50 24.03 -17.70
CA LYS A 2 4.06 23.68 -16.36
C LYS A 2 3.37 24.35 -15.15
N LEU A 3 2.93 25.61 -15.27
CA LEU A 3 2.23 26.31 -14.19
C LEU A 3 0.78 25.82 -14.02
N GLU A 4 0.08 25.55 -15.13
CA GLU A 4 -1.29 25.02 -15.12
C GLU A 4 -1.31 23.59 -14.56
N ASP A 5 -0.36 22.74 -14.95
CA ASP A 5 -0.21 21.37 -14.42
C ASP A 5 0.14 21.38 -12.93
N GLY A 6 0.98 22.34 -12.51
CA GLY A 6 1.33 22.56 -11.10
C GLY A 6 0.12 23.00 -10.28
N VAL A 7 -0.61 24.01 -10.74
CA VAL A 7 -1.84 24.50 -10.11
C VAL A 7 -2.90 23.39 -10.04
N GLN A 8 -3.11 22.65 -11.13
CA GLN A 8 -4.04 21.52 -11.15
C GLN A 8 -3.65 20.45 -10.13
N THR A 9 -2.35 20.15 -9.99
CA THR A 9 -1.86 19.18 -9.02
C THR A 9 -2.06 19.66 -7.58
N VAL A 10 -1.81 20.94 -7.29
CA VAL A 10 -2.06 21.53 -5.97
C VAL A 10 -3.54 21.47 -5.62
N ILE A 11 -4.43 21.87 -6.54
CA ILE A 11 -5.88 21.79 -6.34
C ILE A 11 -6.32 20.35 -6.04
N MET A 12 -5.81 19.39 -6.81
CA MET A 12 -6.06 17.96 -6.58
C MET A 12 -5.64 17.53 -5.17
N LEU A 13 -4.41 17.90 -4.77
CA LEU A 13 -3.87 17.51 -3.49
C LEU A 13 -4.68 18.12 -2.33
N SER A 14 -5.05 19.39 -2.45
CA SER A 14 -5.88 20.10 -1.46
C SER A 14 -7.26 19.45 -1.33
N MET A 15 -7.94 19.16 -2.44
CA MET A 15 -9.22 18.43 -2.43
C MET A 15 -9.05 17.05 -1.79
N GLY A 16 -7.94 16.38 -2.07
CA GLY A 16 -7.61 15.08 -1.49
C GLY A 16 -7.40 15.10 0.01
N VAL A 17 -6.66 16.08 0.51
CA VAL A 17 -6.44 16.26 1.96
C VAL A 17 -7.76 16.56 2.66
N ALA A 18 -8.59 17.44 2.09
CA ALA A 18 -9.90 17.77 2.66
C ALA A 18 -10.84 16.55 2.67
N ALA A 19 -10.94 15.83 1.56
CA ALA A 19 -11.75 14.61 1.47
C ALA A 19 -11.23 13.50 2.40
N GLY A 20 -9.90 13.34 2.48
CA GLY A 20 -9.24 12.39 3.37
C GLY A 20 -9.52 12.70 4.83
N ALA A 21 -9.39 13.96 5.25
CA ALA A 21 -9.70 14.38 6.63
C ALA A 21 -11.14 14.02 7.02
N VAL A 22 -12.11 14.29 6.15
CA VAL A 22 -13.52 13.92 6.39
C VAL A 22 -13.74 12.40 6.40
N SER A 23 -13.09 11.64 5.50
CA SER A 23 -13.19 10.18 5.51
C SER A 23 -12.64 9.60 6.83
N PHE A 24 -11.46 10.10 7.25
CA PHE A 24 -10.79 9.59 8.44
C PHE A 24 -11.57 9.88 9.71
N THR A 25 -12.24 11.03 9.82
CA THR A 25 -13.06 11.35 11.01
C THR A 25 -14.22 10.38 11.15
N HIS A 26 -14.93 10.04 10.07
CA HIS A 26 -16.06 9.09 10.16
C HIS A 26 -15.59 7.67 10.54
N VAL A 27 -14.47 7.21 9.98
CA VAL A 27 -13.92 5.89 10.36
C VAL A 27 -13.42 5.90 11.80
N HIS A 28 -12.79 6.99 12.25
CA HIS A 28 -12.40 7.18 13.63
C HIS A 28 -13.62 7.13 14.56
N ASP A 29 -14.65 7.92 14.26
CA ASP A 29 -15.85 8.05 15.10
C ASP A 29 -16.62 6.74 15.15
N ALA A 30 -16.75 6.02 14.03
CA ALA A 30 -17.31 4.67 14.00
C ALA A 30 -16.52 3.67 14.87
N THR A 31 -15.20 3.78 14.87
CA THR A 31 -14.33 2.91 15.67
C THR A 31 -14.45 3.23 17.17
N VAL A 32 -14.51 4.52 17.52
CA VAL A 32 -14.72 4.97 18.91
C VAL A 32 -16.12 4.61 19.41
N ALA A 33 -17.15 4.77 18.57
CA ALA A 33 -18.52 4.35 18.87
C ALA A 33 -18.62 2.84 19.13
N ALA A 34 -17.77 2.03 18.48
CA ALA A 34 -17.64 0.60 18.75
C ALA A 34 -16.87 0.27 20.04
N GLY A 35 -16.54 1.27 20.87
CA GLY A 35 -15.90 1.11 22.18
C GLY A 35 -14.37 1.07 22.15
N GLN A 36 -13.75 1.40 21.02
CA GLN A 36 -12.29 1.46 20.92
C GLN A 36 -11.73 2.82 21.39
N PRO A 37 -10.48 2.87 21.88
CA PRO A 37 -9.80 4.13 22.17
C PRO A 37 -9.65 5.03 20.92
N SER A 38 -9.69 6.35 21.09
CA SER A 38 -9.56 7.33 19.99
C SER A 38 -8.31 7.14 19.13
N TRP A 39 -7.16 6.86 19.74
CA TRP A 39 -5.93 6.61 18.97
C TRP A 39 -6.04 5.37 18.07
N VAL A 40 -6.80 4.33 18.49
CA VAL A 40 -7.07 3.14 17.67
C VAL A 40 -7.98 3.51 16.48
N GLY A 41 -8.95 4.39 16.68
CA GLY A 41 -9.79 4.92 15.60
C GLY A 41 -8.97 5.59 14.50
N TRP A 42 -7.98 6.41 14.87
CA TRP A 42 -7.08 7.04 13.92
C TRP A 42 -6.20 6.03 13.18
N VAL A 43 -5.63 5.04 13.89
CA VAL A 43 -4.82 3.98 13.28
C VAL A 43 -5.64 3.15 12.29
N ASN A 44 -6.87 2.78 12.65
CA ASN A 44 -7.77 2.02 11.80
C ASN A 44 -8.12 2.80 10.52
N ALA A 45 -8.49 4.08 10.67
CA ALA A 45 -8.78 4.98 9.56
C ALA A 45 -7.61 5.05 8.56
N VAL A 46 -6.40 5.32 9.05
CA VAL A 46 -5.22 5.42 8.19
C VAL A 46 -4.88 4.08 7.53
N THR A 47 -4.99 2.96 8.25
CA THR A 47 -4.59 1.64 7.76
C THR A 47 -5.48 1.15 6.62
N ILE A 48 -6.81 1.27 6.77
CA ILE A 48 -7.78 0.88 5.73
C ILE A 48 -7.52 1.68 4.45
N GLU A 49 -7.27 2.98 4.60
CA GLU A 49 -7.11 3.90 3.48
C GLU A 49 -5.77 3.70 2.75
N LEU A 50 -4.68 3.50 3.49
CA LEU A 50 -3.38 3.11 2.92
C LEU A 50 -3.45 1.76 2.21
N MET A 51 -4.25 0.82 2.71
CA MET A 51 -4.39 -0.49 2.07
C MET A 51 -5.05 -0.39 0.69
N VAL A 52 -6.05 0.48 0.51
CA VAL A 52 -6.66 0.72 -0.81
C VAL A 52 -5.61 1.26 -1.79
N ILE A 53 -4.79 2.21 -1.37
CA ILE A 53 -3.71 2.78 -2.20
C ILE A 53 -2.67 1.71 -2.54
N ALA A 54 -2.21 0.94 -1.55
CA ALA A 54 -1.22 -0.12 -1.73
C ALA A 54 -1.71 -1.21 -2.70
N LEU A 55 -2.97 -1.64 -2.56
CA LEU A 55 -3.59 -2.61 -3.46
C LEU A 55 -3.77 -2.04 -4.87
N GLY A 56 -4.11 -0.76 -5.01
CA GLY A 56 -4.17 -0.07 -6.31
C GLY A 56 -2.81 -0.01 -7.02
N LEU A 57 -1.74 0.30 -6.28
CA LEU A 57 -0.37 0.24 -6.78
C LEU A 57 0.03 -1.18 -7.19
N GLU A 58 -0.36 -2.18 -6.39
CA GLU A 58 -0.09 -3.58 -6.69
C GLU A 58 -0.83 -4.06 -7.96
N VAL A 59 -2.09 -3.65 -8.15
CA VAL A 59 -2.83 -3.89 -9.39
C VAL A 59 -2.11 -3.29 -10.58
N ARG A 60 -1.65 -2.03 -10.46
CA ARG A 60 -0.89 -1.34 -11.51
C ARG A 60 0.40 -2.08 -11.84
N ARG A 61 1.15 -2.51 -10.82
CA ARG A 61 2.39 -3.29 -10.97
C ARG A 61 2.13 -4.62 -11.69
N ARG A 62 1.13 -5.39 -11.25
CA ARG A 62 0.78 -6.69 -11.87
C ARG A 62 0.30 -6.54 -13.30
N ARG A 63 -0.48 -5.52 -13.62
CA ARG A 63 -0.92 -5.25 -15.00
C ARG A 63 0.26 -4.97 -15.94
N ARG A 64 1.31 -4.30 -15.46
CA ARG A 64 2.55 -4.09 -16.23
C ARG A 64 3.37 -5.38 -16.40
N ASN A 65 3.35 -6.26 -15.41
CA ASN A 65 4.17 -7.47 -15.37
C ASN A 65 3.41 -8.74 -15.83
N GLY A 66 2.52 -8.63 -16.82
CA GLY A 66 1.85 -9.80 -17.42
C GLY A 66 0.57 -10.29 -16.72
N GLY A 67 0.00 -9.51 -15.80
CA GLY A 67 -1.41 -9.64 -15.39
C GLY A 67 -1.76 -10.81 -14.44
N HIS A 68 -0.79 -11.58 -13.95
CA HIS A 68 -1.05 -12.69 -13.03
C HIS A 68 -1.78 -12.24 -11.75
N LYS A 69 -2.85 -12.95 -11.38
CA LYS A 69 -3.61 -12.74 -10.13
C LYS A 69 -4.09 -11.29 -9.89
N VAL A 70 -4.33 -10.50 -10.94
CA VAL A 70 -4.89 -9.14 -10.79
C VAL A 70 -6.29 -9.17 -10.18
N LYS A 71 -7.12 -10.17 -10.53
CA LYS A 71 -8.50 -10.30 -10.04
C LYS A 71 -8.57 -10.44 -8.52
N SER A 72 -7.67 -11.19 -7.88
CA SER A 72 -7.69 -11.37 -6.43
C SER A 72 -7.28 -10.11 -5.68
N VAL A 73 -6.30 -9.34 -6.21
CA VAL A 73 -5.92 -8.04 -5.62
C VAL A 73 -7.04 -7.03 -5.77
N MET A 74 -7.70 -7.01 -6.93
CA MET A 74 -8.89 -6.17 -7.15
C MET A 74 -10.01 -6.53 -6.17
N ALA A 75 -10.27 -7.81 -5.92
CA ALA A 75 -11.27 -8.23 -4.94
C ALA A 75 -10.93 -7.73 -3.52
N MET A 76 -9.67 -7.84 -3.11
CA MET A 76 -9.21 -7.31 -1.83
C MET A 76 -9.36 -5.78 -1.77
N MET A 77 -9.01 -5.08 -2.86
CA MET A 77 -9.16 -3.62 -2.95
C MET A 77 -10.62 -3.21 -2.81
N MET A 78 -11.53 -3.90 -3.49
CA MET A 78 -12.98 -3.66 -3.38
C MET A 78 -13.51 -3.93 -1.97
N PHE A 79 -12.94 -4.92 -1.26
CA PHE A 79 -13.28 -5.18 0.14
C PHE A 79 -12.91 -4.01 1.07
N PHE A 80 -11.68 -3.49 0.98
CA PHE A 80 -11.26 -2.33 1.78
C PHE A 80 -12.04 -1.06 1.41
N ILE A 81 -12.38 -0.87 0.14
CA ILE A 81 -13.27 0.21 -0.30
C ILE A 81 -14.64 0.07 0.35
N ALA A 82 -15.22 -1.14 0.37
CA ALA A 82 -16.50 -1.39 1.00
C ALA A 82 -16.47 -1.14 2.52
N LEU A 83 -15.38 -1.47 3.21
CA LEU A 83 -15.20 -1.15 4.63
C LEU A 83 -15.17 0.36 4.89
N SER A 84 -14.43 1.12 4.07
CA SER A 84 -14.37 2.60 4.17
C SER A 84 -15.75 3.24 3.90
N LEU A 85 -16.45 2.82 2.85
CA LEU A 85 -17.82 3.28 2.58
C LEU A 85 -18.80 2.88 3.69
N GLY A 86 -18.68 1.66 4.22
CA GLY A 86 -19.55 1.13 5.26
C GLY A 86 -19.51 1.97 6.54
N ALA A 87 -18.32 2.42 6.95
CA ALA A 87 -18.17 3.28 8.12
C ALA A 87 -18.93 4.62 7.97
N GLN A 88 -18.85 5.22 6.77
CA GLN A 88 -19.56 6.47 6.47
C GLN A 88 -21.08 6.27 6.41
N VAL A 89 -21.55 5.18 5.80
CA VAL A 89 -22.98 4.86 5.68
C VAL A 89 -23.62 4.49 7.02
N LEU A 90 -22.87 3.82 7.90
CA LEU A 90 -23.35 3.42 9.23
C LEU A 90 -23.62 4.60 10.16
N ASP A 91 -22.86 5.68 10.02
CA ASP A 91 -22.98 6.88 10.85
C ASP A 91 -24.03 7.88 10.31
N ALA A 92 -24.48 7.68 9.06
CA ALA A 92 -25.42 8.57 8.40
C ALA A 92 -26.88 8.28 8.78
N GLU A 93 -27.76 9.26 8.55
CA GLU A 93 -29.20 9.03 8.62
C GLU A 93 -29.62 7.88 7.67
N PRO A 94 -30.50 6.96 8.10
CA PRO A 94 -30.91 5.79 7.31
C PRO A 94 -31.89 6.17 6.20
N THR A 95 -31.48 7.08 5.33
CA THR A 95 -32.20 7.56 4.15
C THR A 95 -31.28 7.48 2.94
N VAL A 96 -31.88 7.35 1.74
CA VAL A 96 -31.11 7.32 0.49
C VAL A 96 -30.25 8.59 0.32
N VAL A 97 -30.79 9.75 0.73
CA VAL A 97 -30.06 11.03 0.67
C VAL A 97 -28.92 11.06 1.69
N GLY A 98 -29.14 10.56 2.91
CA GLY A 98 -28.10 10.45 3.94
C GLY A 98 -26.93 9.57 3.50
N TRP A 99 -27.21 8.41 2.93
CA TRP A 99 -26.17 7.51 2.41
C TRP A 99 -25.39 8.09 1.23
N LEU A 100 -26.08 8.79 0.31
CA LEU A 100 -25.43 9.47 -0.81
C LEU A 100 -24.54 10.62 -0.34
N ALA A 101 -25.03 11.42 0.61
CA ALA A 101 -24.27 12.53 1.20
C ALA A 101 -23.03 12.03 1.94
N ALA A 102 -23.15 10.95 2.73
CA ALA A 102 -22.03 10.36 3.45
C ALA A 102 -20.97 9.79 2.49
N SER A 103 -21.39 9.04 1.47
CA SER A 103 -20.50 8.41 0.48
C SER A 103 -19.74 9.41 -0.39
N ALA A 104 -20.18 10.67 -0.48
CA ALA A 104 -19.56 11.68 -1.33
C ALA A 104 -18.09 11.91 -0.98
N SER A 105 -17.73 11.85 0.31
CA SER A 105 -16.35 12.05 0.77
C SER A 105 -15.43 10.90 0.35
N ALA A 106 -15.84 9.64 0.58
CA ALA A 106 -15.13 8.46 0.08
C ALA A 106 -14.96 8.50 -1.44
N LEU A 107 -16.05 8.76 -2.18
CA LEU A 107 -16.01 8.77 -3.65
C LEU A 107 -15.08 9.86 -4.19
N GLY A 108 -15.05 11.04 -3.56
CA GLY A 108 -14.09 12.10 -3.88
C GLY A 108 -12.64 11.65 -3.70
N PHE A 109 -12.34 11.04 -2.55
CA PHE A 109 -11.00 10.53 -2.25
C PHE A 109 -10.59 9.38 -3.19
N LEU A 110 -11.48 8.42 -3.46
CA LEU A 110 -11.26 7.33 -4.41
C LEU A 110 -11.01 7.83 -5.83
N THR A 111 -11.76 8.86 -6.25
CA THR A 111 -11.56 9.50 -7.55
C THR A 111 -10.17 10.13 -7.61
N LEU A 112 -9.74 10.82 -6.55
CA LEU A 112 -8.39 11.35 -6.44
C LEU A 112 -7.32 10.25 -6.54
N VAL A 113 -7.41 9.22 -5.69
CA VAL A 113 -6.47 8.10 -5.67
C VAL A 113 -6.35 7.48 -7.05
N LYS A 114 -7.49 7.24 -7.72
CA LYS A 114 -7.52 6.76 -9.10
C LYS A 114 -6.79 7.72 -10.04
N VAL A 115 -7.05 9.02 -9.97
CA VAL A 115 -6.39 10.01 -10.84
C VAL A 115 -4.89 10.01 -10.61
N VAL A 116 -4.43 10.04 -9.34
CA VAL A 116 -3.00 9.97 -8.98
C VAL A 116 -2.36 8.70 -9.54
N LEU A 117 -3.00 7.55 -9.35
CA LEU A 117 -2.49 6.26 -9.79
C LEU A 117 -2.57 6.05 -11.31
N SER A 118 -3.45 6.77 -12.00
CA SER A 118 -3.65 6.66 -13.45
C SER A 118 -2.70 7.54 -14.26
N ARG A 119 -2.03 8.52 -13.63
CA ARG A 119 -1.02 9.35 -14.31
C ARG A 119 0.04 8.45 -14.95
N PRO A 120 0.25 8.50 -16.27
CA PRO A 120 1.37 7.80 -16.91
C PRO A 120 2.66 8.13 -16.18
N ALA A 121 3.54 7.15 -16.00
CA ALA A 121 4.90 7.50 -15.60
C ALA A 121 5.46 8.29 -16.78
N GLU A 122 5.80 9.56 -16.57
CA GLU A 122 6.60 10.31 -17.53
C GLU A 122 7.80 9.42 -17.87
N ALA A 123 7.97 9.06 -19.13
CA ALA A 123 9.15 8.33 -19.54
C ALA A 123 10.33 9.28 -19.26
N GLN A 124 11.08 8.98 -18.20
CA GLN A 124 12.38 9.60 -17.98
C GLN A 124 13.15 9.41 -19.29
N PRO A 125 13.69 10.49 -19.90
CA PRO A 125 14.50 10.34 -21.10
C PRO A 125 15.55 9.28 -20.80
N ALA A 126 15.45 8.15 -21.50
CA ALA A 126 16.48 7.13 -21.44
C ALA A 126 17.78 7.85 -21.83
N GLU A 127 18.74 7.91 -20.90
CA GLU A 127 20.12 8.16 -21.30
C GLU A 127 20.40 7.17 -22.43
N SER A 128 20.74 7.72 -23.60
CA SER A 128 21.03 6.93 -24.79
C SER A 128 22.08 5.87 -24.43
N PRO A 129 21.94 4.63 -24.94
CA PRO A 129 22.97 3.62 -24.74
C PRO A 129 24.30 4.18 -25.24
N VAL A 130 25.25 4.39 -24.33
CA VAL A 130 26.62 4.66 -24.70
C VAL A 130 27.05 3.47 -25.55
N ALA A 131 27.52 3.77 -26.75
CA ALA A 131 27.89 2.82 -27.78
C ALA A 131 28.78 1.70 -27.22
N SER A 132 28.46 0.48 -27.66
CA SER A 132 29.24 -0.75 -27.52
C SER A 132 30.74 -0.49 -27.66
N PHE A 133 31.49 -0.74 -26.59
CA PHE A 133 32.92 -1.02 -26.70
C PHE A 133 33.08 -2.51 -26.98
N ALA A 134 33.79 -2.78 -28.07
CA ALA A 134 34.06 -4.10 -28.62
C ALA A 134 34.62 -5.09 -27.58
N GLU A 135 34.14 -6.34 -27.69
CA GLU A 135 34.73 -7.52 -27.05
C GLU A 135 36.23 -7.63 -27.35
N PRO A 136 37.09 -7.87 -26.34
CA PRO A 136 38.35 -8.52 -26.57
C PRO A 136 38.12 -10.03 -26.77
N ASP A 137 38.44 -10.47 -27.99
CA ASP A 137 38.61 -11.84 -28.44
C ASP A 137 39.47 -12.64 -27.44
N TRP A 138 38.84 -13.62 -26.78
CA TRP A 138 39.54 -14.68 -26.06
C TRP A 138 39.16 -16.02 -26.69
N THR A 139 39.94 -16.40 -27.69
CA THR A 139 40.08 -17.78 -28.13
C THR A 139 41.03 -18.51 -27.18
N GLU A 140 40.52 -19.37 -26.29
CA GLU A 140 41.34 -20.41 -25.66
C GLU A 140 40.46 -21.61 -25.27
N SER A 141 40.87 -22.77 -25.81
CA SER A 141 40.34 -24.14 -25.74
C SER A 141 39.61 -24.60 -24.48
N ALA A 142 38.50 -25.32 -24.69
CA ALA A 142 38.02 -26.34 -23.76
C ALA A 142 38.87 -27.62 -23.84
N PRO A 143 39.09 -28.30 -22.71
CA PRO A 143 38.82 -29.73 -22.68
C PRO A 143 37.89 -30.11 -21.53
N VAL A 144 37.03 -31.08 -21.83
CA VAL A 144 36.06 -31.72 -20.94
C VAL A 144 36.80 -32.54 -19.87
N ALA A 145 36.45 -32.37 -18.59
CA ALA A 145 36.85 -33.30 -17.54
C ALA A 145 35.77 -33.42 -16.43
N SER A 146 35.15 -34.61 -16.44
CA SER A 146 34.60 -35.43 -15.35
C SER A 146 33.86 -34.79 -14.16
N SER A 147 32.65 -35.30 -13.96
CA SER A 147 31.80 -35.23 -12.78
C SER A 147 32.43 -35.88 -11.54
N ASP A 148 32.38 -35.18 -10.40
CA ASP A 148 32.41 -35.78 -9.06
C ASP A 148 31.22 -35.25 -8.22
N PRO A 149 30.57 -36.08 -7.38
CA PRO A 149 29.40 -35.66 -6.61
C PRO A 149 29.81 -34.87 -5.36
N ILE A 150 29.23 -33.69 -5.17
CA ILE A 150 29.36 -32.92 -3.92
C ILE A 150 28.35 -33.46 -2.90
N ASP A 151 28.90 -33.97 -1.80
CA ASP A 151 28.19 -34.44 -0.61
C ASP A 151 27.50 -33.25 0.10
N VAL A 152 26.19 -33.36 0.34
CA VAL A 152 25.37 -32.32 0.99
C VAL A 152 25.17 -32.66 2.46
N PRO A 153 25.67 -31.83 3.41
CA PRO A 153 25.40 -32.04 4.83
C PRO A 153 23.91 -31.84 5.17
N SER A 154 23.34 -32.80 5.88
CA SER A 154 21.93 -32.91 6.27
C SER A 154 21.43 -31.76 7.17
N LEU A 155 20.33 -31.11 6.77
CA LEU A 155 19.60 -30.05 7.48
C LEU A 155 18.75 -30.57 8.68
N GLN A 156 19.29 -31.47 9.51
CA GLN A 156 18.51 -32.15 10.57
C GLN A 156 18.66 -31.52 11.96
N ALA A 157 19.49 -30.48 12.15
CA ALA A 157 19.83 -29.98 13.49
C ALA A 157 19.06 -28.72 13.98
N GLU A 158 18.31 -28.01 13.14
CA GLU A 158 17.64 -26.76 13.57
C GLU A 158 16.15 -26.89 13.93
N ARG A 159 15.56 -28.09 13.90
CA ARG A 159 14.11 -28.25 14.18
C ARG A 159 13.75 -28.25 15.68
N SER A 160 14.71 -28.18 16.61
CA SER A 160 14.42 -28.27 18.06
C SER A 160 14.43 -26.94 18.85
N ALA A 161 14.51 -25.78 18.20
CA ALA A 161 14.58 -24.49 18.90
C ALA A 161 13.38 -23.55 18.73
N VAL A 162 12.27 -23.98 18.10
CA VAL A 162 11.08 -23.13 17.88
C VAL A 162 9.84 -23.71 18.58
N THR A 163 9.95 -23.93 19.88
CA THR A 163 8.81 -24.03 20.79
C THR A 163 9.08 -23.11 21.98
N ALA A 164 9.24 -21.82 21.68
CA ALA A 164 9.01 -20.76 22.64
C ALA A 164 7.90 -19.91 22.04
N GLU A 165 6.77 -19.82 22.76
CA GLU A 165 5.70 -18.88 22.46
C GLU A 165 6.31 -17.47 22.43
N PRO A 166 6.22 -16.72 21.32
CA PRO A 166 6.73 -15.36 21.30
C PRO A 166 5.89 -14.57 22.30
N ALA A 167 6.54 -14.05 23.34
CA ALA A 167 5.90 -13.16 24.31
C ALA A 167 5.15 -12.06 23.54
N GLN A 168 3.82 -12.02 23.71
CA GLN A 168 2.97 -11.05 23.04
C GLN A 168 3.45 -9.64 23.45
N PRO A 169 3.85 -8.78 22.51
CA PRO A 169 4.34 -7.46 22.86
C PRO A 169 3.22 -6.67 23.52
N ASP A 170 3.52 -6.06 24.66
CA ASP A 170 2.62 -5.13 25.33
C ASP A 170 2.64 -3.79 24.60
N TRP A 171 1.96 -3.77 23.45
CA TRP A 171 1.87 -2.60 22.58
C TRP A 171 1.28 -1.39 23.32
N ALA A 172 0.41 -1.61 24.30
CA ALA A 172 -0.20 -0.52 25.06
C ALA A 172 0.87 0.31 25.80
N ASN A 173 1.88 -0.34 26.37
CA ASN A 173 2.97 0.32 27.09
C ASN A 173 4.13 0.76 26.19
N ALA A 174 4.35 0.07 25.07
CA ALA A 174 5.42 0.41 24.12
C ALA A 174 5.23 1.80 23.49
N PHE A 175 3.99 2.21 23.22
CA PHE A 175 3.70 3.51 22.61
C PHE A 175 3.53 4.65 23.63
N ALA A 176 3.21 4.35 24.90
CA ALA A 176 3.11 5.35 25.95
C ALA A 176 4.46 6.05 26.22
N ASN A 177 5.57 5.33 26.08
CA ASN A 177 6.92 5.86 26.30
C ASN A 177 7.47 6.69 25.13
N LEU A 178 6.84 6.66 23.95
CA LEU A 178 7.25 7.47 22.79
C LEU A 178 6.76 8.93 22.88
N GLY A 179 5.79 9.22 23.76
CA GLY A 179 5.24 10.57 23.97
C GLY A 179 5.89 11.38 25.09
N ASN A 180 6.88 10.83 25.81
CA ASN A 180 7.45 11.45 27.01
C ASN A 180 8.97 11.73 26.92
N GLY A 181 9.53 11.74 25.71
CA GLY A 181 10.90 12.15 25.44
C GLY A 181 10.98 13.66 25.16
N ASP A 182 11.59 14.38 26.11
CA ASP A 182 12.22 15.69 26.01
C ASP A 182 11.33 16.94 25.81
N ARG A 183 11.01 17.58 26.94
CA ARG A 183 10.99 19.05 27.07
C ARG A 183 12.25 19.50 27.79
#